data_AF-A0A7C7KXG8-F1
#
_entry.id   AF-A0A7C7KXG8-F1
#
_cell.length_a   1.000
_cell.length_b   1.000
_cell.length_c   1.000
_cell.angle_alpha   90.00
_cell.angle_beta   90.00
_cell.angle_gamma   90.00
#
_symmetry.space_group_name_H-M   'P 1'
#
loop_
_entity.id
_entity.type
_entity.pdbx_description
1 polymer ?
#
loop_
_entity_poly.entity_id
_entity_poly.type
_entity_poly.pdbx_seq_one_letter_code
_entity_poly.pdbx_strand_id
1 'polypeptide(L)'
;MNRRQFLQWIAGAVALGGWQTTAKFDTDARIAGVTGALQRRPQEGKTKVVVARHPRLYKLPDDKPPHTLGMRTLYETIFELLEAGMLELTNARSWADAWRKFVKPTDVVGIKVNCIAGASLSSNPMLVNAIVAGLRSAGVPYSRIIVWDRSTRELSRAGFKVRMRPPGVLCYGTDAVGYRKQLSSFGEVATRVSNIVAEQCTVLINVPVLKTHYLSGLTAALKNHYGSI
;
A
#
# COMPACT_ATOMS: atom_id res chain seq x y z
N MET A 1 4.03 -4.05 15.97
CA MET A 1 4.25 -5.29 15.18
C MET A 1 5.66 -5.26 14.62
N ASN A 2 6.48 -6.29 14.83
CA ASN A 2 7.86 -6.29 14.34
C ASN A 2 7.95 -6.77 12.87
N ARG A 3 9.09 -6.51 12.20
CA ARG A 3 9.29 -6.83 10.77
C ARG A 3 8.98 -8.30 10.44
N ARG A 4 9.43 -9.24 11.28
CA ARG A 4 9.20 -10.69 11.08
C ARG A 4 7.71 -11.03 11.14
N GLN A 5 6.98 -10.46 12.09
CA GLN A 5 5.52 -10.65 12.22
C GLN A 5 4.75 -10.08 11.02
N PHE A 6 5.18 -8.92 10.49
CA PHE A 6 4.55 -8.34 9.30
C PHE A 6 4.79 -9.21 8.04
N LEU A 7 6.02 -9.72 7.87
CA LEU A 7 6.36 -10.63 6.77
C LEU A 7 5.56 -11.94 6.82
N GLN A 8 5.42 -12.51 8.01
CA GLN A 8 4.58 -13.68 8.27
C GLN A 8 3.10 -13.41 7.95
N TRP A 9 2.60 -12.22 8.31
CA TRP A 9 1.21 -11.85 8.05
C TRP A 9 0.88 -11.67 6.57
N ILE A 10 1.77 -11.03 5.79
CA ILE A 10 1.58 -10.92 4.33
C ILE A 10 1.51 -12.31 3.68
N ALA A 11 2.39 -13.24 4.06
CA ALA A 11 2.41 -14.60 3.51
C ALA A 11 1.07 -15.33 3.76
N GLY A 12 0.50 -15.23 4.97
CA GLY A 12 -0.79 -15.83 5.29
C GLY A 12 -1.99 -15.17 4.61
N ALA A 13 -2.02 -13.84 4.50
CA ALA A 13 -3.17 -13.12 3.96
C ALA A 13 -3.38 -13.29 2.45
N VAL A 14 -2.31 -13.55 1.68
CA VAL A 14 -2.41 -13.79 0.23
C VAL A 14 -2.75 -15.24 -0.10
N ALA A 15 -2.36 -16.21 0.74
CA ALA A 15 -2.70 -17.61 0.54
C ALA A 15 -4.20 -17.90 0.64
N LEU A 16 -4.96 -17.11 1.41
CA LEU A 16 -6.42 -17.20 1.48
C LEU A 16 -7.13 -16.61 0.23
N GLY A 17 -6.38 -16.02 -0.70
CA GLY A 17 -6.90 -15.37 -1.91
C GLY A 17 -6.67 -16.16 -3.21
N GLY A 18 -6.13 -17.37 -3.14
CA GLY A 18 -5.91 -18.22 -4.30
C GLY A 18 -6.13 -19.68 -3.95
N TRP A 19 -7.08 -20.30 -4.64
CA TRP A 19 -7.05 -21.65 -5.24
C TRP A 19 -8.51 -22.09 -5.43
N GLN A 20 -8.99 -22.11 -6.69
CA GLN A 20 -10.14 -22.90 -7.09
C GLN A 20 -9.67 -23.82 -8.22
N THR A 21 -9.24 -25.02 -7.86
CA THR A 21 -9.31 -26.16 -8.77
C THR A 21 -10.68 -26.79 -8.58
N THR A 22 -11.42 -26.94 -9.67
CA THR A 22 -12.71 -27.61 -9.76
C THR A 22 -12.59 -29.07 -9.30
N ALA A 23 -12.93 -29.33 -8.04
CA ALA A 23 -13.29 -30.66 -7.56
C ALA A 23 -14.71 -30.55 -6.99
N LYS A 24 -15.60 -31.45 -7.43
CA LYS A 24 -16.98 -31.54 -6.96
C LYS A 24 -16.97 -31.69 -5.44
N PHE A 25 -17.65 -30.79 -4.73
CA PHE A 25 -17.86 -30.91 -3.30
C PHE A 25 -18.93 -31.97 -3.04
N ASP A 26 -18.50 -33.06 -2.41
CA ASP A 26 -19.36 -34.06 -1.78
C ASP A 26 -19.89 -33.48 -0.46
N THR A 27 -21.21 -33.49 -0.27
CA THR A 27 -21.92 -32.73 0.77
C THR A 27 -21.95 -33.38 2.16
N ASP A 28 -21.30 -34.54 2.36
CA ASP A 28 -21.47 -35.34 3.58
C ASP A 28 -20.20 -35.56 4.44
N ALA A 29 -19.14 -34.80 4.23
CA ALA A 29 -17.95 -34.89 5.10
C ALA A 29 -18.10 -34.00 6.36
N ARG A 30 -18.47 -34.64 7.48
CA ARG A 30 -18.40 -34.06 8.84
C ARG A 30 -16.98 -33.57 9.12
N ILE A 31 -16.77 -32.26 9.21
CA ILE A 31 -15.50 -31.67 9.66
C ILE A 31 -15.39 -31.85 11.17
N ALA A 32 -14.70 -32.92 11.57
CA ALA A 32 -14.22 -33.10 12.93
C ALA A 32 -13.02 -32.18 13.19
N GLY A 33 -13.19 -31.27 14.16
CA GLY A 33 -12.15 -30.77 15.06
C GLY A 33 -10.83 -30.24 14.47
N VAL A 34 -10.76 -28.93 14.23
CA VAL A 34 -9.53 -28.15 14.44
C VAL A 34 -9.84 -27.01 15.40
N THR A 35 -9.97 -27.36 16.67
CA THR A 35 -9.86 -26.42 17.81
C THR A 35 -8.38 -26.13 18.07
N GLY A 36 -7.70 -25.56 17.07
CA GLY A 36 -6.36 -24.97 17.22
C GLY A 36 -6.51 -23.48 17.48
N ALA A 37 -6.23 -23.06 18.72
CA ALA A 37 -6.46 -21.71 19.22
C ALA A 37 -5.94 -20.61 18.28
N LEU A 38 -6.85 -19.92 17.59
CA LEU A 38 -6.71 -18.50 17.31
C LEU A 38 -6.57 -17.81 18.66
N GLN A 39 -5.34 -17.62 19.14
CA GLN A 39 -5.09 -16.74 20.27
C GLN A 39 -5.65 -15.36 19.91
N ARG A 40 -6.84 -15.05 20.43
CA ARG A 40 -7.40 -13.70 20.42
C ARG A 40 -6.39 -12.82 21.11
N ARG A 41 -5.68 -12.00 20.34
CA ARG A 41 -4.93 -10.87 20.92
C ARG A 41 -5.93 -9.96 21.64
N PRO A 42 -5.52 -9.30 22.74
CA PRO A 42 -6.40 -8.36 23.44
C PRO A 42 -6.89 -7.30 22.45
N GLN A 43 -8.20 -7.14 22.34
CA GLN A 43 -8.80 -5.95 21.76
C GLN A 43 -8.72 -4.85 22.82
N GLU A 44 -7.91 -3.82 22.58
CA GLU A 44 -8.17 -2.51 23.17
C GLU A 44 -7.62 -1.41 22.27
N GLY A 45 -8.54 -0.81 21.52
CA GLY A 45 -8.30 0.23 20.52
C GLY A 45 -9.08 -0.06 19.24
N LYS A 46 -10.16 0.69 18.99
CA LYS A 46 -10.85 0.66 17.69
C LYS A 46 -9.87 1.14 16.60
N THR A 47 -9.83 0.46 15.46
CA THR A 47 -9.11 0.97 14.28
C THR A 47 -9.66 2.33 13.90
N LYS A 48 -8.83 3.38 13.93
CA LYS A 48 -9.24 4.72 13.48
C LYS A 48 -9.26 4.75 11.95
N VAL A 49 -10.40 5.11 11.39
CA VAL A 49 -10.57 5.40 9.95
C VAL A 49 -10.90 6.87 9.82
N VAL A 50 -10.23 7.55 8.89
CA VAL A 50 -10.48 8.96 8.59
C VAL A 50 -10.95 9.08 7.16
N VAL A 51 -12.01 9.86 6.97
CA VAL A 51 -12.56 10.20 5.66
C VAL A 51 -12.33 11.69 5.44
N ALA A 52 -11.40 12.02 4.54
CA ALA A 52 -11.22 13.39 4.07
C ALA A 52 -12.04 13.61 2.79
N ARG A 53 -12.70 14.77 2.70
CA ARG A 53 -13.50 15.18 1.52
C ARG A 53 -13.12 16.59 1.13
N HIS A 54 -13.15 16.85 -0.17
CA HIS A 54 -12.88 18.18 -0.70
C HIS A 54 -13.88 18.50 -1.81
N PRO A 55 -14.57 19.64 -1.76
CA PRO A 55 -15.65 19.98 -2.69
C PRO A 55 -15.18 20.06 -4.15
N ARG A 56 -13.89 20.33 -4.39
CA ARG A 56 -13.32 20.30 -5.75
C ARG A 56 -13.16 18.89 -6.35
N LEU A 57 -13.16 17.81 -5.56
CA LEU A 57 -13.04 16.43 -6.05
C LEU A 57 -14.36 15.63 -6.00
N TYR A 58 -15.34 16.11 -5.24
CA TYR A 58 -16.61 15.42 -5.02
C TYR A 58 -17.74 16.22 -5.67
N LYS A 59 -18.58 15.56 -6.47
CA LYS A 59 -19.83 16.12 -7.02
C LYS A 59 -21.04 15.31 -6.59
N LEU A 60 -22.17 15.98 -6.43
CA LEU A 60 -23.48 15.35 -6.40
C LEU A 60 -23.89 14.94 -7.84
N PRO A 61 -24.81 13.98 -8.03
CA PRO A 61 -25.09 13.34 -9.32
C PRO A 61 -25.45 14.28 -10.50
N ASP A 62 -25.93 15.50 -10.22
CA ASP A 62 -26.51 16.41 -11.22
C ASP A 62 -25.54 17.51 -11.73
N ASP A 63 -24.32 17.58 -11.21
CA ASP A 63 -23.36 18.59 -11.63
C ASP A 63 -22.58 18.16 -12.89
N LYS A 64 -22.65 18.96 -13.96
CA LYS A 64 -21.78 18.82 -15.17
C LYS A 64 -20.33 18.56 -14.75
N PRO A 65 -19.57 17.64 -15.37
CA PRO A 65 -18.21 17.30 -14.92
C PRO A 65 -17.40 18.58 -14.73
N PRO A 66 -16.63 18.72 -13.62
CA PRO A 66 -15.81 19.92 -13.48
C PRO A 66 -14.87 19.86 -14.67
N HIS A 67 -15.00 20.83 -15.57
CA HIS A 67 -14.00 21.03 -16.59
C HIS A 67 -12.67 21.18 -15.84
N THR A 68 -11.88 20.12 -15.98
CA THR A 68 -10.47 19.90 -15.65
C THR A 68 -9.87 20.90 -14.67
N LEU A 69 -9.82 20.56 -13.37
CA LEU A 69 -8.88 21.23 -12.46
C LEU A 69 -7.50 21.22 -13.13
N GLY A 70 -6.88 22.40 -13.26
CA GLY A 70 -5.50 22.47 -13.73
C GLY A 70 -4.62 21.61 -12.83
N MET A 71 -3.55 21.02 -13.40
CA MET A 71 -2.69 20.09 -12.67
C MET A 71 -2.21 20.62 -11.32
N ARG A 72 -1.92 21.93 -11.24
CA ARG A 72 -1.53 22.61 -10.01
C ARG A 72 -2.65 22.57 -8.97
N THR A 73 -3.85 23.04 -9.33
CA THR A 73 -5.00 23.08 -8.42
C THR A 73 -5.44 21.69 -7.99
N LEU A 74 -5.32 20.70 -8.88
CA LEU A 74 -5.58 19.29 -8.54
C LEU A 74 -4.57 18.79 -7.50
N TYR A 75 -3.28 19.08 -7.68
CA TYR A 75 -2.25 18.72 -6.71
C TYR A 75 -2.46 19.41 -5.36
N GLU A 76 -2.73 20.71 -5.35
CA GLU A 76 -3.04 21.48 -4.13
C GLU A 76 -4.23 20.86 -3.40
N THR A 77 -5.30 20.51 -4.13
CA THR A 77 -6.48 19.86 -3.56
C THR A 77 -6.17 18.48 -2.96
N ILE A 78 -5.38 17.65 -3.64
CA ILE A 78 -4.95 16.34 -3.13
C ILE A 78 -4.08 16.50 -1.87
N PHE A 79 -3.22 17.52 -1.86
CA PHE A 79 -2.37 17.84 -0.73
C PHE A 79 -3.21 18.23 0.49
N GLU A 80 -4.15 19.17 0.32
CA GLU A 80 -5.09 19.63 1.37
C GLU A 80 -5.90 18.45 1.96
N LEU A 81 -6.38 17.54 1.10
CA LEU A 81 -7.07 16.31 1.53
C LEU A 81 -6.21 15.40 2.39
N LEU A 82 -4.97 15.16 1.94
CA LEU A 82 -4.05 14.30 2.66
C LEU A 82 -3.63 14.93 3.98
N GLU A 83 -3.40 16.25 4.00
CA GLU A 83 -3.09 17.01 5.21
C GLU A 83 -4.23 16.92 6.23
N ALA A 84 -5.46 17.27 5.84
CA ALA A 84 -6.62 17.15 6.72
C ALA A 84 -6.79 15.72 7.24
N GLY A 85 -6.64 14.72 6.38
CA GLY A 85 -6.70 13.31 6.75
C GLY A 85 -5.61 12.89 7.75
N MET A 86 -4.37 13.35 7.56
CA MET A 86 -3.24 13.03 8.44
C MET A 86 -3.34 13.74 9.79
N LEU A 87 -3.74 15.01 9.82
CA LEU A 87 -3.95 15.77 11.05
C LEU A 87 -5.05 15.14 11.89
N GLU A 88 -6.19 14.82 11.27
CA GLU A 88 -7.30 14.13 11.93
C GLU A 88 -6.86 12.73 12.39
N LEU A 89 -6.21 11.92 11.54
CA LEU A 89 -5.79 10.56 11.90
C LEU A 89 -4.87 10.55 13.13
N THR A 90 -4.01 11.55 13.23
CA THR A 90 -2.96 11.60 14.24
C THR A 90 -3.29 12.50 15.43
N ASN A 91 -4.30 13.35 15.35
CA ASN A 91 -4.51 14.49 16.27
C ASN A 91 -3.24 15.37 16.40
N ALA A 92 -2.46 15.52 15.31
CA ALA A 92 -1.27 16.37 15.30
C ALA A 92 -1.65 17.84 15.06
N ARG A 93 -0.77 18.76 15.48
CA ARG A 93 -0.97 20.21 15.29
C ARG A 93 -0.33 20.75 14.01
N SER A 94 0.50 19.95 13.35
CA SER A 94 1.20 20.35 12.13
C SER A 94 1.39 19.16 11.19
N TRP A 95 1.55 19.44 9.90
CA TRP A 95 1.84 18.46 8.86
C TRP A 95 3.06 17.59 9.20
N ALA A 96 4.17 18.23 9.60
CA ALA A 96 5.41 17.51 9.92
C ALA A 96 5.24 16.59 11.15
N ASP A 97 4.53 17.05 12.18
CA ASP A 97 4.31 16.24 13.39
C ASP A 97 3.40 15.05 13.13
N ALA A 98 2.44 15.17 12.21
CA ALA A 98 1.60 14.04 11.80
C ALA A 98 2.45 12.91 11.20
N TRP A 99 3.37 13.23 10.30
CA TRP A 99 4.26 12.24 9.67
C TRP A 99 5.30 11.67 10.63
N ARG A 100 5.86 12.49 11.54
CA ARG A 100 6.81 12.02 12.57
C ARG A 100 6.24 10.97 13.53
N LYS A 101 4.91 10.81 13.60
CA LYS A 101 4.30 9.69 14.34
C LYS A 101 4.56 8.33 13.72
N PHE A 102 4.84 8.27 12.41
CA PHE A 102 4.98 7.02 11.66
C PHE A 102 6.39 6.79 11.12
N VAL A 103 7.18 7.84 10.93
CA VAL A 103 8.53 7.76 10.34
C VAL A 103 9.55 8.59 11.10
N LYS A 104 10.82 8.20 10.98
CA LYS A 104 12.01 8.89 11.50
C LYS A 104 12.95 9.26 10.33
N PRO A 105 13.82 10.27 10.48
CA PRO A 105 14.79 10.63 9.43
C PRO A 105 15.75 9.49 9.01
N THR A 106 15.93 8.50 9.87
CA THR A 106 16.76 7.32 9.63
C THR A 106 16.04 6.20 8.87
N ASP A 107 14.71 6.28 8.73
CA ASP A 107 13.94 5.24 8.07
C ASP A 107 14.16 5.19 6.56
N VAL A 108 14.09 3.98 6.01
CA VAL A 108 13.93 3.73 4.59
C VAL A 108 12.45 3.41 4.35
N VAL A 109 11.75 4.32 3.68
CA VAL A 109 10.30 4.26 3.53
C VAL A 109 9.93 3.72 2.15
N GLY A 110 9.29 2.56 2.11
CA GLY A 110 8.73 1.98 0.90
C GLY A 110 7.27 2.39 0.69
N ILE A 111 6.96 3.03 -0.43
CA ILE A 111 5.60 3.38 -0.84
C ILE A 111 5.15 2.34 -1.87
N LYS A 112 4.32 1.38 -1.44
CA LYS A 112 3.77 0.34 -2.32
C LYS A 112 2.59 0.89 -3.10
N VAL A 113 2.79 1.12 -4.39
CA VAL A 113 1.74 1.55 -5.34
C VAL A 113 1.12 0.35 -6.07
N ASN A 114 0.04 0.58 -6.81
CA ASN A 114 -0.58 -0.36 -7.73
C ASN A 114 -0.50 0.20 -9.15
N CYS A 115 0.17 -0.51 -10.06
CA CYS A 115 0.41 -0.06 -11.43
C CYS A 115 -0.03 -1.07 -12.50
N ILE A 116 -0.57 -2.22 -12.08
CA ILE A 116 -0.87 -3.35 -12.96
C ILE A 116 -1.86 -3.01 -14.07
N ALA A 117 -2.82 -2.12 -13.80
CA ALA A 117 -3.88 -1.77 -14.74
C ALA A 117 -3.56 -0.52 -15.60
N GLY A 118 -2.31 -0.06 -15.61
CA GLY A 118 -1.87 1.09 -16.40
C GLY A 118 -2.36 2.43 -15.86
N ALA A 119 -1.94 3.54 -16.50
CA ALA A 119 -2.09 4.90 -15.99
C ALA A 119 -3.51 5.30 -15.56
N SER A 120 -4.54 4.81 -16.25
CA SER A 120 -5.93 5.16 -15.95
C SER A 120 -6.48 4.53 -14.67
N LEU A 121 -5.86 3.44 -14.18
CA LEU A 121 -6.33 2.69 -13.02
C LEU A 121 -5.18 2.25 -12.11
N SER A 122 -4.26 3.19 -11.87
CA SER A 122 -3.09 3.04 -10.99
C SER A 122 -3.16 4.00 -9.80
N SER A 123 -2.32 3.77 -8.78
CA SER A 123 -2.15 4.74 -7.71
C SER A 123 -1.71 6.08 -8.29
N ASN A 124 -2.35 7.16 -7.87
CA ASN A 124 -2.16 8.46 -8.49
C ASN A 124 -0.77 9.06 -8.16
N PRO A 125 0.06 9.43 -9.16
CA PRO A 125 1.37 10.02 -8.92
C PRO A 125 1.35 11.33 -8.11
N MET A 126 0.31 12.16 -8.25
CA MET A 126 0.14 13.38 -7.46
C MET A 126 -0.04 13.07 -5.97
N LEU A 127 -0.85 12.05 -5.64
CA LEU A 127 -1.00 11.59 -4.25
C LEU A 127 0.33 11.07 -3.70
N VAL A 128 1.06 10.27 -4.47
CA VAL A 128 2.38 9.78 -4.07
C VAL A 128 3.36 10.94 -3.86
N ASN A 129 3.35 11.96 -4.70
CA ASN A 129 4.15 13.16 -4.52
C ASN A 129 3.78 13.94 -3.25
N ALA A 130 2.49 14.00 -2.89
CA ALA A 130 2.04 14.60 -1.62
C ALA A 130 2.53 13.78 -0.40
N ILE A 131 2.50 12.43 -0.48
CA ILE A 131 3.09 11.55 0.54
C ILE A 131 4.59 11.80 0.66
N VAL A 132 5.33 11.90 -0.45
CA VAL A 132 6.76 12.23 -0.46
C VAL A 132 7.01 13.57 0.23
N ALA A 133 6.22 14.60 -0.06
CA ALA A 133 6.32 15.90 0.61
C ALA A 133 6.11 15.79 2.13
N GLY A 134 5.16 14.94 2.56
CA GLY A 134 4.94 14.57 3.96
C GLY A 134 6.16 13.95 4.62
N LEU A 135 6.71 12.89 4.02
CA LEU A 135 7.93 12.24 4.48
C LEU A 135 9.12 13.21 4.56
N ARG A 136 9.23 14.12 3.58
CA ARG A 136 10.26 15.17 3.58
C ARG A 136 10.10 16.14 4.75
N SER A 137 8.88 16.56 5.06
CA SER A 137 8.60 17.44 6.21
C SER A 137 8.96 16.78 7.56
N ALA A 138 8.89 15.45 7.64
CA ALA A 138 9.36 14.67 8.78
C ALA A 138 10.88 14.44 8.81
N GLY A 139 11.62 14.91 7.79
CA GLY A 139 13.09 14.83 7.72
C GLY A 139 13.64 13.60 6.99
N VAL A 140 12.81 12.74 6.39
CA VAL A 140 13.29 11.57 5.63
C VAL A 140 13.99 12.04 4.35
N PRO A 141 15.28 11.68 4.10
CA PRO A 141 15.98 12.04 2.86
C PRO A 141 15.30 11.46 1.61
N TYR A 142 15.32 12.19 0.48
CA TYR A 142 14.75 11.67 -0.77
C TYR A 142 15.33 10.31 -1.18
N SER A 143 16.63 10.11 -1.00
CA SER A 143 17.33 8.85 -1.30
C SER A 143 16.92 7.67 -0.43
N ARG A 144 16.14 7.90 0.63
CA ARG A 144 15.57 6.88 1.52
C ARG A 144 14.10 6.61 1.27
N ILE A 145 13.50 7.20 0.23
CA ILE A 145 12.12 6.96 -0.16
C ILE A 145 12.13 6.11 -1.43
N ILE A 146 11.44 4.96 -1.40
CA ILE A 146 11.35 4.01 -2.50
C ILE A 146 9.88 3.88 -2.91
N VAL A 147 9.50 4.39 -4.07
CA VAL A 147 8.20 4.10 -4.69
C VAL A 147 8.33 2.80 -5.48
N TRP A 148 7.47 1.82 -5.21
CA TRP A 148 7.65 0.50 -5.81
C TRP A 148 6.35 -0.26 -6.07
N ASP A 149 6.44 -1.19 -7.00
CA ASP A 149 5.44 -2.22 -7.30
C ASP A 149 6.17 -3.50 -7.76
N ARG A 150 5.46 -4.46 -8.34
CA ARG A 150 6.04 -5.71 -8.84
C ARG A 150 6.96 -5.51 -10.05
N SER A 151 6.67 -4.53 -10.91
CA SER A 151 7.44 -4.29 -12.13
C SER A 151 7.78 -2.82 -12.38
N THR A 152 9.03 -2.59 -12.78
CA THR A 152 9.55 -1.29 -13.21
C THR A 152 8.86 -0.79 -14.48
N ARG A 153 8.50 -1.71 -15.39
CA ARG A 153 7.76 -1.36 -16.62
C ARG A 153 6.35 -0.85 -16.30
N GLU A 154 5.67 -1.47 -15.35
CA GLU A 154 4.33 -1.06 -14.92
C GLU A 154 4.35 0.31 -14.24
N LEU A 155 5.34 0.56 -13.38
CA LEU A 155 5.57 1.88 -12.77
C LEU A 155 5.71 2.97 -13.85
N SER A 156 6.56 2.74 -14.85
CA SER A 156 6.75 3.70 -15.96
C SER A 156 5.46 3.93 -16.74
N ARG A 157 4.70 2.87 -17.05
CA ARG A 157 3.42 2.95 -17.75
C ARG A 157 2.33 3.67 -16.95
N ALA A 158 2.44 3.65 -15.62
CA ALA A 158 1.54 4.36 -14.72
C ALA A 158 1.93 5.84 -14.52
N GLY A 159 3.00 6.32 -15.18
CA GLY A 159 3.45 7.71 -15.11
C GLY A 159 4.46 8.01 -14.00
N PHE A 160 5.00 6.98 -13.33
CA PHE A 160 6.09 7.18 -12.36
C PHE A 160 7.45 7.30 -13.08
N LYS A 161 8.28 8.25 -12.62
CA LYS A 161 9.64 8.41 -13.12
C LYS A 161 10.57 7.38 -12.47
N VAL A 162 10.93 6.34 -13.20
CA VAL A 162 11.85 5.29 -12.75
C VAL A 162 13.21 5.89 -12.37
N ARG A 163 13.73 5.48 -11.21
CA ARG A 163 15.05 5.87 -10.70
C ARG A 163 15.59 4.80 -9.77
N MET A 164 16.70 4.18 -10.14
CA MET A 164 17.33 3.13 -9.32
C MET A 164 18.46 3.62 -8.42
N ARG A 165 18.94 4.85 -8.60
CA ARG A 165 20.08 5.39 -7.86
C ARG A 165 19.86 6.87 -7.49
N PRO A 166 20.46 7.35 -6.39
CA PRO A 166 20.46 8.78 -6.04
C PRO A 166 21.08 9.65 -7.15
N PRO A 167 20.80 10.97 -7.17
CA PRO A 167 19.99 11.73 -6.20
C PRO A 167 18.48 11.64 -6.46
N GLY A 168 17.67 11.85 -5.42
CA GLY A 168 16.20 11.93 -5.49
C GLY A 168 15.46 10.69 -4.97
N VAL A 169 14.13 10.69 -5.11
CA VAL A 169 13.24 9.56 -4.76
C VAL A 169 13.52 8.39 -5.68
N LEU A 170 13.73 7.21 -5.09
CA LEU A 170 13.92 5.98 -5.84
C LEU A 170 12.56 5.44 -6.32
N CYS A 171 12.54 4.88 -7.51
CA CYS A 171 11.35 4.31 -8.11
C CYS A 171 11.73 3.10 -8.98
N TYR A 172 11.43 1.89 -8.52
CA TYR A 172 11.71 0.64 -9.23
C TYR A 172 10.85 -0.51 -8.70
N GLY A 173 10.69 -1.54 -9.52
CA GLY A 173 9.90 -2.72 -9.17
C GLY A 173 10.71 -3.80 -8.46
N THR A 174 9.99 -4.77 -7.88
CA THR A 174 10.59 -6.02 -7.37
C THR A 174 11.39 -6.74 -8.46
N ASP A 175 10.96 -6.68 -9.73
CA ASP A 175 11.67 -7.24 -10.88
C ASP A 175 13.14 -6.79 -10.98
N ALA A 176 13.47 -5.59 -10.49
CA ALA A 176 14.82 -5.05 -10.57
C ALA A 176 15.76 -5.50 -9.43
N VAL A 177 15.20 -5.99 -8.31
CA VAL A 177 15.99 -6.39 -7.12
C VAL A 177 15.75 -7.83 -6.69
N GLY A 178 14.76 -8.50 -7.29
CA GLY A 178 14.38 -9.86 -7.00
C GLY A 178 13.67 -10.06 -5.67
N TYR A 179 13.39 -11.33 -5.39
CA TYR A 179 12.84 -11.80 -4.13
C TYR A 179 13.94 -12.38 -3.26
N ARG A 180 13.70 -12.39 -1.95
CA ARG A 180 14.58 -13.01 -0.97
C ARG A 180 14.74 -14.49 -1.28
N LYS A 181 15.97 -14.99 -1.27
CA LYS A 181 16.25 -16.41 -1.55
C LYS A 181 15.61 -17.34 -0.51
N GLN A 182 15.67 -16.94 0.76
CA GLN A 182 15.08 -17.66 1.88
C GLN A 182 13.55 -17.57 1.87
N LEU A 183 12.89 -18.74 1.99
CA LEU A 183 11.45 -18.82 2.15
C LEU A 183 11.00 -18.21 3.48
N SER A 184 9.90 -17.46 3.43
CA SER A 184 9.14 -17.02 4.58
C SER A 184 7.93 -17.93 4.71
N SER A 185 7.81 -18.63 5.84
CA SER A 185 6.70 -19.53 6.13
C SER A 185 5.74 -18.94 7.16
N PHE A 186 4.45 -19.23 6.99
CA PHE A 186 3.41 -18.97 7.96
C PHE A 186 2.34 -20.07 7.87
N GLY A 187 2.24 -20.91 8.91
CA GLY A 187 1.46 -22.14 8.84
C GLY A 187 1.97 -23.05 7.73
N GLU A 188 1.07 -23.51 6.87
CA GLU A 188 1.38 -24.40 5.73
C GLU A 188 1.86 -23.66 4.48
N VAL A 189 1.87 -22.33 4.50
CA VAL A 189 2.23 -21.50 3.35
C VAL A 189 3.70 -21.10 3.44
N ALA A 190 4.45 -21.30 2.37
CA ALA A 190 5.81 -20.79 2.20
C ALA A 190 5.92 -19.99 0.90
N THR A 191 6.46 -18.77 0.99
CA THR A 191 6.69 -17.90 -0.18
C THR A 191 8.00 -17.13 -0.06
N ARG A 192 8.46 -16.51 -1.15
CA ARG A 192 9.57 -15.55 -1.11
C ARG A 192 9.00 -14.14 -1.05
N VAL A 193 9.66 -13.25 -0.33
CA VAL A 193 9.23 -11.86 -0.20
C VAL A 193 10.17 -10.97 -1.01
N SER A 194 9.63 -9.95 -1.68
CA SER A 194 10.41 -8.92 -2.39
C SER A 194 11.55 -8.38 -1.52
N ASN A 195 12.75 -8.26 -2.09
CA ASN A 195 13.91 -7.70 -1.38
C ASN A 195 13.67 -6.23 -0.96
N ILE A 196 12.77 -5.50 -1.63
CA ILE A 196 12.37 -4.15 -1.22
C ILE A 196 11.76 -4.17 0.18
N VAL A 197 10.82 -5.09 0.43
CA VAL A 197 10.16 -5.26 1.73
C VAL A 197 11.10 -5.92 2.73
N ALA A 198 11.71 -7.03 2.31
CA ALA A 198 12.40 -7.95 3.20
C ALA A 198 13.78 -7.48 3.63
N GLU A 199 14.45 -6.66 2.81
CA GLU A 199 15.82 -6.23 3.07
C GLU A 199 15.97 -4.70 3.10
N GLN A 200 15.25 -3.94 2.27
CA GLN A 200 15.51 -2.49 2.12
C GLN A 200 14.67 -1.60 3.04
N CYS A 201 13.36 -1.83 3.16
CA CYS A 201 12.46 -0.91 3.88
C CYS A 201 12.43 -1.17 5.39
N THR A 202 12.37 -0.08 6.17
CA THR A 202 12.06 -0.10 7.61
C THR A 202 10.61 0.27 7.89
N VAL A 203 9.99 1.08 7.03
CA VAL A 203 8.58 1.46 7.08
C VAL A 203 7.94 1.25 5.71
N LEU A 204 6.68 0.79 5.70
CA LEU A 204 5.90 0.60 4.48
C LEU A 204 4.60 1.40 4.53
N ILE A 205 4.38 2.19 3.49
CA ILE A 205 3.12 2.90 3.23
C ILE A 205 2.44 2.20 2.06
N ASN A 206 1.20 1.77 2.28
CA ASN A 206 0.42 1.05 1.30
C ASN A 206 -0.57 2.00 0.60
N VAL A 207 -0.45 2.15 -0.73
CA VAL A 207 -1.29 3.06 -1.53
C VAL A 207 -2.07 2.25 -2.58
N PRO A 208 -3.14 1.53 -2.17
CA PRO A 208 -3.91 0.67 -3.07
C PRO A 208 -4.79 1.49 -4.03
N VAL A 209 -5.29 0.82 -5.07
CA VAL A 209 -6.40 1.30 -5.88
C VAL A 209 -7.66 0.52 -5.49
N LEU A 210 -8.77 1.24 -5.27
CA LEU A 210 -10.08 0.62 -5.06
C LEU A 210 -10.72 0.35 -6.43
N LYS A 211 -10.90 -0.93 -6.75
CA LYS A 211 -11.61 -1.40 -7.94
C LYS A 211 -12.23 -2.77 -7.68
N THR A 212 -13.20 -3.15 -8.49
CA THR A 212 -13.73 -4.52 -8.50
C THR A 212 -12.68 -5.50 -9.02
N HIS A 213 -12.79 -6.75 -8.59
CA HIS A 213 -11.94 -7.84 -9.08
C HIS A 213 -12.72 -9.15 -9.08
N TYR A 214 -12.78 -9.80 -10.24
CA TYR A 214 -13.61 -10.98 -10.47
C TYR A 214 -13.43 -12.12 -9.45
N LEU A 215 -12.20 -12.42 -8.99
CA LEU A 215 -11.96 -13.48 -7.99
C LEU A 215 -12.14 -13.07 -6.52
N SER A 216 -11.88 -11.82 -6.15
CA SER A 216 -11.80 -11.41 -4.73
C SER A 216 -12.87 -10.40 -4.33
N GLY A 217 -13.82 -10.12 -5.23
CA GLY A 217 -14.79 -9.04 -5.11
C GLY A 217 -14.17 -7.66 -5.35
N LEU A 218 -13.25 -7.24 -4.47
CA LEU A 218 -12.63 -5.92 -4.48
C LEU A 218 -11.10 -5.96 -4.32
N THR A 219 -10.44 -4.91 -4.78
CA THR A 219 -9.03 -4.63 -4.49
C THR A 219 -8.93 -3.49 -3.50
N ALA A 220 -8.06 -3.64 -2.51
CA ALA A 220 -7.69 -2.62 -1.53
C ALA A 220 -6.42 -3.08 -0.80
N ALA A 221 -6.10 -2.43 0.32
CA ALA A 221 -5.13 -2.81 1.36
C ALA A 221 -4.28 -4.06 1.05
N LEU A 222 -4.69 -5.23 1.53
CA LEU A 222 -3.93 -6.48 1.42
C LEU A 222 -3.68 -6.93 -0.02
N LYS A 223 -4.66 -6.77 -0.91
CA LYS A 223 -4.53 -7.17 -2.32
C LYS A 223 -3.49 -6.35 -3.08
N ASN A 224 -3.12 -5.18 -2.54
CA ASN A 224 -2.03 -4.40 -3.10
C ASN A 224 -0.64 -5.05 -2.92
N HIS A 225 -0.53 -6.07 -2.08
CA HIS A 225 0.71 -6.83 -1.89
C HIS A 225 0.93 -7.93 -2.94
N TYR A 226 0.09 -8.02 -3.96
CA TYR A 226 0.43 -8.81 -5.13
C TYR A 226 1.76 -8.34 -5.74
N GLY A 227 2.72 -9.26 -5.90
CA GLY A 227 4.11 -8.98 -6.30
C GLY A 227 5.02 -8.41 -5.19
N SER A 228 4.52 -8.40 -3.95
CA SER A 228 5.38 -8.36 -2.75
C SER A 228 5.85 -9.76 -2.35
N ILE A 229 5.13 -10.80 -2.80
CA ILE A 229 5.40 -12.22 -2.61
C ILE A 229 5.21 -13.00 -3.91
#